data_AF-A0A2W5S6K4-F1
#
_entry.id   AF-A0A2W5S6K4-F1
#
_cell.length_a   1.000
_cell.length_b   1.000
_cell.length_c   1.000
_cell.angle_alpha   90.00
_cell.angle_beta   90.00
_cell.angle_gamma   90.00
#
_symmetry.space_group_name_H-M   'P 1'
#
loop_
_entity.id
_entity.type
_entity.pdbx_description
1 polymer ?
#
loop_
_entity_poly.entity_id
_entity_poly.type
_entity_poly.pdbx_seq_one_letter_code
_entity_poly.pdbx_strand_id
1 'polypeptide(L)'
;LAAEPLGGMQALRTKSLALTDTFIALVEQRCPGHFALVTPREHAQRGSQVCLRMADPGQCIGGPAYAIVQALIARGVIGDFRAGDEHMPDILRFGFTPAYIGFEDVWNAVGNLAQVLEEEEYRRPEFNTRNAVT
;
A
#
# COMPACT_ATOMS: atom_id res chain seq x y z
N LEU A 1 4.66 12.63 -26.55
CA LEU A 1 3.66 12.05 -25.63
C LEU A 1 2.89 13.17 -24.92
N ALA A 2 1.71 12.91 -24.35
CA ALA A 2 0.91 13.94 -23.68
C ALA A 2 1.62 14.63 -22.49
N ALA A 3 2.63 13.97 -21.89
CA ALA A 3 3.39 14.51 -20.77
C ALA A 3 4.57 15.44 -21.17
N GLU A 4 4.96 15.53 -22.45
CA GLU A 4 6.16 16.29 -22.87
C GLU A 4 6.14 17.76 -22.42
N PRO A 5 5.02 18.52 -22.56
CA PRO A 5 4.97 19.92 -22.10
C PRO A 5 5.11 20.08 -20.58
N LEU A 6 4.95 18.99 -19.82
CA LEU A 6 5.02 18.93 -18.36
C LEU A 6 6.32 18.29 -17.86
N GLY A 7 7.34 18.15 -18.71
CA GLY A 7 8.63 17.55 -18.37
C GLY A 7 8.75 16.05 -18.65
N GLY A 8 7.77 15.47 -19.35
CA GLY A 8 7.85 14.12 -19.91
C GLY A 8 8.03 13.02 -18.87
N MET A 9 8.68 11.93 -19.29
CA MET A 9 8.93 10.76 -18.42
C MET A 9 9.82 11.08 -17.22
N GLN A 10 10.73 12.06 -17.34
CA GLN A 10 11.61 12.46 -16.24
C GLN A 10 10.79 13.09 -15.10
N ALA A 11 9.88 14.01 -15.41
CA ALA A 11 9.01 14.61 -14.40
C ALA A 11 8.10 13.56 -13.72
N LEU A 12 7.51 12.65 -14.50
CA LEU A 12 6.71 11.54 -13.96
C LEU A 12 7.53 10.65 -13.03
N ARG A 13 8.76 10.31 -13.42
CA ARG A 13 9.65 9.48 -12.59
C ARG A 13 10.02 10.18 -11.28
N THR A 14 10.37 11.46 -11.33
CA THR A 14 10.68 12.25 -10.13
C THR A 14 9.49 12.28 -9.18
N LYS A 15 8.27 12.56 -9.69
CA LYS A 15 7.06 12.58 -8.85
C LYS A 15 6.71 11.19 -8.29
N SER A 16 6.85 10.13 -9.09
CA SER A 16 6.67 8.73 -8.64
C SER A 16 7.57 8.39 -7.45
N LEU A 17 8.86 8.76 -7.51
CA LEU A 17 9.80 8.53 -6.43
C LEU A 17 9.43 9.34 -5.18
N ALA A 18 9.06 10.60 -5.33
CA ALA A 18 8.63 11.45 -4.22
C ALA A 18 7.35 10.93 -3.52
N LEU A 19 6.34 10.49 -4.29
CA LEU A 19 5.11 9.91 -3.75
C LEU A 19 5.40 8.62 -2.96
N THR A 20 6.26 7.75 -3.51
CA THR A 20 6.63 6.49 -2.85
C THR A 20 7.48 6.71 -1.60
N ASP A 21 8.42 7.67 -1.60
CA ASP A 21 9.16 8.06 -0.39
C ASP A 21 8.23 8.63 0.67
N THR A 22 7.29 9.49 0.29
CA THR A 22 6.32 10.09 1.20
C THR A 22 5.46 9.01 1.84
N PHE A 23 4.95 8.05 1.05
CA PHE A 23 4.17 6.94 1.57
C PHE A 23 4.97 6.09 2.56
N ILE A 24 6.20 5.70 2.21
CA ILE A 24 7.07 4.90 3.08
C ILE A 24 7.32 5.63 4.41
N ALA A 25 7.69 6.91 4.36
CA ALA A 25 7.95 7.70 5.56
C ALA A 25 6.71 7.83 6.46
N LEU A 26 5.54 8.09 5.87
CA LEU A 26 4.29 8.20 6.63
C LEU A 26 3.86 6.88 7.24
N VAL A 27 4.01 5.75 6.54
CA VAL A 27 3.71 4.43 7.10
C VAL A 27 4.64 4.13 8.28
N GLU A 28 5.94 4.40 8.15
CA GLU A 28 6.91 4.22 9.24
C GLU A 28 6.60 5.11 10.45
N GLN A 29 6.12 6.33 10.21
CA GLN A 29 5.77 7.27 11.27
C GLN A 29 4.43 6.93 11.96
N ARG A 30 3.39 6.57 11.19
CA ARG A 30 2.01 6.47 11.68
C ARG A 30 1.57 5.04 11.99
N CYS A 31 2.27 4.05 11.45
CA CYS A 31 2.00 2.63 11.69
C CYS A 31 3.27 1.91 12.23
N PRO A 32 3.94 2.43 13.28
CA PRO A 32 5.20 1.90 13.74
C PRO A 32 5.06 0.44 14.21
N GLY A 33 5.94 -0.44 13.73
CA GLY A 33 5.97 -1.85 14.12
C GLY A 33 4.90 -2.74 13.48
N HIS A 34 3.94 -2.19 12.73
CA HIS A 34 2.92 -3.00 12.06
C HIS A 34 3.40 -3.64 10.75
N PHE A 35 4.30 -2.96 10.03
CA PHE A 35 4.76 -3.38 8.71
C PHE A 35 6.27 -3.44 8.60
N ALA A 36 6.74 -4.35 7.76
CA ALA A 36 8.08 -4.32 7.19
C ALA A 36 7.98 -3.97 5.70
N LEU A 37 8.87 -3.08 5.25
CA LEU A 37 8.98 -2.69 3.85
C LEU A 37 9.61 -3.83 3.02
N VAL A 38 8.92 -4.26 1.96
CA VAL A 38 9.44 -5.25 1.01
C VAL A 38 10.10 -4.57 -0.20
N THR A 39 9.57 -3.43 -0.63
CA THR A 39 10.16 -2.66 -1.73
C THR A 39 11.54 -2.09 -1.34
N PRO A 40 12.58 -2.23 -2.18
CA PRO A 40 13.89 -1.63 -1.91
C PRO A 40 13.79 -0.12 -1.70
N ARG A 41 14.57 0.42 -0.75
CA ARG A 41 14.65 1.87 -0.53
C ARG A 41 15.39 2.58 -1.67
N GLU A 42 16.36 1.92 -2.28
CA GLU A 42 17.16 2.49 -3.36
C GLU A 42 16.31 2.81 -4.59
N HIS A 43 16.32 4.07 -5.02
CA HIS A 43 15.50 4.55 -6.13
C HIS A 43 15.79 3.82 -7.45
N ALA A 44 17.04 3.40 -7.67
CA ALA A 44 17.43 2.65 -8.86
C ALA A 44 16.81 1.25 -8.92
N GLN A 45 16.41 0.67 -7.78
CA GLN A 45 15.91 -0.69 -7.68
C GLN A 45 14.39 -0.78 -7.50
N ARG A 46 13.65 0.33 -7.58
CA ARG A 46 12.20 0.34 -7.38
C ARG A 46 11.43 1.08 -8.46
N GLY A 47 10.26 0.55 -8.79
CA GLY A 47 9.31 1.15 -9.72
C GLY A 47 8.40 2.19 -9.06
N SER A 48 7.13 2.19 -9.47
CA SER A 48 6.09 3.12 -8.97
C SER A 48 5.07 2.42 -8.08
N GLN A 49 5.52 1.44 -7.28
CA GLN A 49 4.70 0.69 -6.35
C GLN A 49 5.45 0.48 -5.04
N VAL A 50 4.73 0.40 -3.93
CA VAL A 50 5.27 0.06 -2.61
C VAL A 50 4.56 -1.19 -2.10
N CYS A 51 5.35 -2.18 -1.70
CA CYS A 51 4.90 -3.42 -1.10
C CYS A 51 5.29 -3.46 0.38
N LEU A 52 4.31 -3.73 1.24
CA LEU A 52 4.47 -3.91 2.68
C LEU A 52 4.08 -5.33 3.04
N ARG A 53 4.79 -5.94 4.01
CA ARG A 53 4.35 -7.18 4.66
C ARG A 53 4.02 -6.90 6.12
N MET A 54 3.14 -7.69 6.71
CA MET A 54 2.89 -7.64 8.15
C MET A 54 4.16 -8.01 8.91
N ALA A 55 4.44 -7.28 9.99
CA ALA A 55 5.51 -7.62 10.92
C ALA A 55 5.14 -8.83 11.78
N ASP A 56 3.87 -8.92 12.19
CA ASP A 56 3.30 -10.04 12.94
C ASP A 56 2.08 -10.62 12.17
N PRO A 57 2.20 -11.81 11.56
CA PRO A 57 1.12 -12.47 10.87
C PRO A 57 0.14 -13.10 11.88
N GLY A 58 -0.82 -12.31 12.35
CA GLY A 58 -1.94 -12.77 13.17
C GLY A 58 -2.82 -13.85 12.48
N GLN A 59 -3.79 -14.38 13.22
CA GLN A 59 -4.63 -15.50 12.80
C GLN A 59 -5.90 -15.03 12.06
N CYS A 60 -5.83 -14.89 10.73
CA CYS A 60 -6.99 -14.59 9.87
C CYS A 60 -6.98 -15.47 8.61
N ILE A 61 -8.15 -15.78 8.03
CA ILE A 61 -8.26 -16.51 6.75
C ILE A 61 -7.75 -15.59 5.63
N GLY A 62 -6.67 -15.98 4.94
CA GLY A 62 -5.95 -15.11 4.00
C GLY A 62 -4.99 -14.10 4.66
N GLY A 63 -4.82 -14.20 5.98
CA GLY A 63 -3.93 -13.37 6.79
C GLY A 63 -4.45 -11.94 7.03
N PRO A 64 -3.92 -11.24 8.05
CA PRO A 64 -4.31 -9.86 8.35
C PRO A 64 -4.05 -8.90 7.19
N ALA A 65 -3.07 -9.19 6.33
CA ALA A 65 -2.78 -8.38 5.14
C ALA A 65 -3.96 -8.32 4.15
N TYR A 66 -4.64 -9.44 3.89
CA TYR A 66 -5.82 -9.47 3.03
C TYR A 66 -6.95 -8.62 3.61
N ALA A 67 -7.26 -8.83 4.88
CA ALA A 67 -8.37 -8.13 5.55
C ALA A 67 -8.12 -6.62 5.67
N ILE A 68 -6.87 -6.20 5.90
CA ILE A 68 -6.51 -4.77 5.87
C ILE A 68 -6.77 -4.17 4.48
N VAL A 69 -6.40 -4.87 3.40
CA VAL A 69 -6.70 -4.39 2.04
C VAL A 69 -8.21 -4.27 1.81
N GLN A 70 -9.01 -5.24 2.27
CA GLN A 70 -10.47 -5.15 2.14
C GLN A 70 -11.07 -3.97 2.93
N ALA A 71 -10.59 -3.74 4.16
CA ALA A 71 -11.02 -2.59 4.97
C ALA A 71 -10.64 -1.25 4.33
N LEU A 72 -9.44 -1.16 3.74
CA LEU A 72 -9.02 0.02 2.96
C LEU A 72 -9.88 0.24 1.73
N ILE A 73 -10.22 -0.81 0.98
CA ILE A 73 -11.10 -0.74 -0.20
C ILE A 73 -12.48 -0.21 0.20
N ALA A 74 -13.03 -0.67 1.33
CA ALA A 74 -14.31 -0.16 1.85
C ALA A 74 -14.26 1.34 2.22
N ARG A 75 -13.07 1.85 2.55
CA ARG A 75 -12.78 3.27 2.79
C ARG A 75 -12.38 4.05 1.52
N GLY A 76 -12.45 3.42 0.34
CA GLY A 76 -12.09 4.03 -0.94
C GLY A 76 -10.59 4.08 -1.25
N VAL A 77 -9.74 3.46 -0.42
CA VAL A 77 -8.29 3.35 -0.65
C VAL A 77 -8.01 2.02 -1.37
N ILE A 78 -7.83 2.08 -2.68
CA ILE A 78 -7.71 0.88 -3.51
C ILE A 78 -6.24 0.43 -3.57
N GLY A 79 -5.95 -0.64 -2.84
CA GLY A 79 -4.70 -1.41 -2.93
C GLY A 79 -4.95 -2.81 -3.50
N ASP A 80 -3.90 -3.63 -3.52
CA ASP A 80 -3.95 -5.02 -3.96
C ASP A 80 -3.29 -5.92 -2.91
N PHE A 81 -3.88 -7.09 -2.67
CA PHE A 81 -3.29 -8.13 -1.83
C PHE A 81 -2.65 -9.18 -2.73
N ARG A 82 -1.39 -9.53 -2.46
CA ARG A 82 -0.73 -10.67 -3.11
C ARG A 82 -0.47 -11.71 -2.06
N ALA A 83 -1.16 -12.84 -2.21
CA ALA A 83 -0.83 -14.05 -1.49
C ALA A 83 0.62 -14.43 -1.78
N GLY A 84 1.37 -14.67 -0.72
CA GLY A 84 2.71 -15.20 -0.78
C GLY A 84 2.76 -16.69 -1.11
N ASP A 85 3.96 -17.23 -1.09
CA ASP A 85 4.25 -18.65 -1.16
C ASP A 85 5.32 -19.02 -0.13
N GLU A 86 5.94 -20.20 -0.26
CA GLU A 86 6.98 -20.68 0.66
C GLU A 86 8.21 -19.74 0.74
N HIS A 87 8.42 -18.90 -0.27
CA HIS A 87 9.60 -18.03 -0.38
C HIS A 87 9.27 -16.54 -0.27
N MET A 88 8.01 -16.15 -0.49
CA MET A 88 7.57 -14.77 -0.49
C MET A 88 6.41 -14.57 0.49
N PRO A 89 6.45 -13.58 1.40
CA PRO A 89 5.36 -13.35 2.33
C PRO A 89 4.14 -12.77 1.62
N ASP A 90 2.99 -12.86 2.29
CA ASP A 90 1.81 -12.07 1.95
C ASP A 90 2.14 -10.57 1.98
N ILE A 91 1.75 -9.84 0.92
CA ILE A 91 2.01 -8.41 0.81
C ILE A 91 0.77 -7.59 0.49
N LEU A 92 0.73 -6.39 1.07
CA LEU A 92 -0.11 -5.29 0.67
C LEU A 92 0.66 -4.46 -0.36
N ARG A 93 0.09 -4.25 -1.54
CA ARG A 93 0.72 -3.51 -2.64
C ARG A 93 -0.08 -2.27 -2.99
N PHE A 94 0.62 -1.14 -3.02
CA PHE A 94 0.08 0.16 -3.37
C PHE A 94 0.75 0.68 -4.65
N GLY A 95 -0.04 1.00 -5.67
CA GLY A 95 0.42 1.58 -6.92
C GLY A 95 0.34 3.10 -6.90
N PHE A 96 1.39 3.77 -7.37
CA PHE A 96 1.46 5.22 -7.42
C PHE A 96 1.55 5.66 -8.88
N THR A 97 0.47 6.14 -9.46
CA THR A 97 0.50 6.67 -10.83
C THR A 97 0.64 8.20 -10.79
N PRO A 98 1.86 8.75 -11.01
CA PRO A 98 2.15 10.17 -10.78
C PRO A 98 1.33 11.12 -11.68
N ALA A 99 0.76 10.63 -12.78
CA ALA A 99 -0.06 11.42 -13.68
C ALA A 99 -1.36 11.92 -13.03
N TYR A 100 -1.92 11.19 -12.06
CA TYR A 100 -3.20 11.54 -11.43
C TYR A 100 -3.24 11.36 -9.92
N ILE A 101 -2.22 10.75 -9.30
CA ILE A 101 -2.09 10.68 -7.83
C ILE A 101 -1.31 11.89 -7.31
N GLY A 102 -1.83 12.55 -6.28
CA GLY A 102 -1.24 13.65 -5.55
C GLY A 102 -0.71 13.25 -4.16
N PHE A 103 0.02 14.17 -3.51
CA PHE A 103 0.55 13.94 -2.16
C PHE A 103 -0.56 13.90 -1.09
N GLU A 104 -1.66 14.63 -1.30
CA GLU A 104 -2.83 14.58 -0.42
C GLU A 104 -3.49 13.19 -0.43
N ASP A 105 -3.59 12.55 -1.60
CA ASP A 105 -4.08 11.17 -1.71
C ASP A 105 -3.22 10.22 -0.87
N VAL A 106 -1.89 10.39 -0.92
CA VAL A 106 -0.94 9.60 -0.11
C VAL A 106 -1.15 9.84 1.38
N TRP A 107 -1.29 11.10 1.80
CA TRP A 107 -1.55 11.45 3.20
C TRP A 107 -2.85 10.82 3.71
N ASN A 108 -3.93 10.96 2.95
CA ASN A 108 -5.24 10.42 3.30
C ASN A 108 -5.24 8.89 3.29
N ALA A 109 -4.56 8.25 2.35
CA ALA A 109 -4.43 6.80 2.28
C ALA A 109 -3.72 6.24 3.53
N VAL A 110 -2.60 6.85 3.95
CA VAL A 110 -1.90 6.42 5.17
C VAL A 110 -2.70 6.74 6.43
N GLY A 111 -3.46 7.84 6.44
CA GLY A 111 -4.40 8.15 7.52
C GLY A 111 -5.47 7.06 7.70
N ASN A 112 -6.07 6.60 6.61
CA ASN A 112 -7.03 5.50 6.64
C ASN A 112 -6.37 4.18 7.06
N LEU A 113 -5.16 3.90 6.58
CA LEU A 113 -4.40 2.72 7.01
C LEU A 113 -4.15 2.71 8.51
N ALA A 114 -3.72 3.83 9.08
CA ALA A 114 -3.50 3.95 10.52
C ALA A 114 -4.80 3.72 11.32
N GLN A 115 -5.92 4.30 10.89
CA GLN A 115 -7.22 4.10 11.54
C GLN A 115 -7.70 2.65 11.45
N VAL A 116 -7.56 1.99 10.30
CA VAL A 116 -7.91 0.56 10.14
C VAL A 116 -7.14 -0.31 11.14
N LEU A 117 -5.89 0.04 11.44
CA LEU A 117 -5.06 -0.68 12.40
C LEU A 117 -5.46 -0.35 13.84
N GLU A 118 -5.62 0.93 14.17
CA GLU A 118 -5.95 1.43 15.51
C GLU A 118 -7.32 0.92 15.99
N GLU A 119 -8.32 0.95 15.12
CA GLU A 119 -9.68 0.48 15.41
C GLU A 119 -9.84 -1.03 15.20
N GLU A 120 -8.77 -1.72 14.80
CA GLU A 120 -8.75 -3.14 14.42
C GLU A 120 -9.84 -3.51 13.42
N GLU A 121 -10.22 -2.60 12.52
CA GLU A 121 -11.36 -2.81 11.62
C GLU A 121 -11.19 -4.04 10.75
N TYR A 122 -9.95 -4.33 10.35
CA TYR A 122 -9.61 -5.51 9.57
C TYR A 122 -9.97 -6.84 10.27
N ARG A 123 -10.28 -6.85 11.57
CA ARG A 123 -10.77 -8.04 12.30
C ARG A 123 -12.28 -8.25 12.17
N ARG A 124 -13.02 -7.28 11.63
CA ARG A 124 -14.46 -7.42 11.47
C ARG A 124 -14.80 -8.55 10.48
N PRO A 125 -15.86 -9.34 10.72
CA PRO A 125 -16.17 -10.53 9.92
C PRO A 125 -16.30 -10.27 8.41
N GLU A 126 -16.81 -9.09 8.03
CA GLU A 126 -16.99 -8.69 6.64
C GLU A 126 -15.69 -8.63 5.82
N PHE A 127 -14.55 -8.33 6.46
CA PHE A 127 -13.23 -8.27 5.80
C PHE A 127 -12.45 -9.57 5.87
N ASN A 128 -12.96 -10.56 6.62
CA ASN A 128 -12.35 -11.87 6.82
C ASN A 128 -13.06 -12.99 6.04
N THR A 129 -14.00 -12.62 5.18
CA THR A 129 -14.68 -13.55 4.28
C THR A 129 -13.98 -13.54 2.93
N ARG A 130 -13.67 -14.73 2.38
CA ARG A 130 -13.15 -14.82 1.02
C ARG A 130 -14.22 -14.30 0.06
N ASN A 131 -13.97 -13.13 -0.54
CA ASN A 131 -14.73 -12.72 -1.70
C ASN A 131 -14.46 -13.72 -2.81
N ALA A 132 -15.51 -14.44 -3.25
CA ALA A 132 -15.43 -15.28 -4.43
C ALA A 132 -15.07 -14.37 -5.61
N VAL A 133 -13.90 -14.61 -6.19
CA VAL A 133 -13.51 -13.96 -7.44
C VAL A 133 -14.48 -14.52 -8.50
N THR A 134 -15.43 -13.71 -8.95
CA THR A 134 -16.29 -14.02 -10.10
C THR A 134 -15.50 -13.93 -11.39
#